data_AF-Q06IU6-F1
#
_entry.id   AF-Q06IU6-F1
#
_cell.length_a   1.000
_cell.length_b   1.000
_cell.length_c   1.000
_cell.angle_alpha   90.00
_cell.angle_beta   90.00
_cell.angle_gamma   90.00
#
_symmetry.space_group_name_H-M   'P 1'
#
loop_
_entity.id
_entity.type
_entity.pdbx_description
1 polymer ?
#
loop_
_entity_poly.entity_id
_entity_poly.type
_entity_poly.pdbx_seq_one_letter_code
_entity_poly.pdbx_strand_id
1 'polypeptide(L)'
;MKTDIQTELTQALRSHEKVWENEEKTILAKNILLDLVEKTDPTIIGLLLGNDELKRHFFVEVNGVLVFKLQDFRFFLDKHSLNNSYTKYANRIGLTDGNRFLKDSSDIVLDFPFKDCVLNGGQSTEEGEEIYFKRNNDQSDSQLYKKEKRKRQEIFFNQTLAFDEIDRLFDAKAFSKFSRHTADGKQPVGEIKRHFDGTPAENLIIKGNNLIALHSLAKQFKGKVKLIYIDPPYNTGNDGFKYNDKFNHSTWLTFMKNRLEVARELLSDDGVIFVQCDDNEQAYLKVLMDEIFGRENFICCITCKVKSAGGLTTDTEMFFDCAENFIVYSKSIDSLQYNSIKIQTEVINAS
;
A
#
# COMPACT_ATOMS: atom_id res chain seq x y z
N MET A 1 42.26 -16.41 0.73
CA MET A 1 41.47 -16.62 1.95
C MET A 1 41.10 -15.25 2.49
N LYS A 2 39.82 -14.85 2.47
CA LYS A 2 39.39 -13.62 3.15
C LYS A 2 39.36 -13.93 4.64
N THR A 3 40.27 -13.34 5.39
CA THR A 3 40.30 -13.47 6.85
C THR A 3 39.13 -12.70 7.43
N ASP A 4 38.40 -13.33 8.35
CA ASP A 4 37.25 -12.71 9.02
C ASP A 4 37.77 -11.73 10.08
N ILE A 5 37.44 -10.45 9.93
CA ILE A 5 37.86 -9.36 10.83
C ILE A 5 37.44 -9.65 12.28
N GLN A 6 36.32 -10.38 12.49
CA GLN A 6 35.88 -10.77 13.82
C GLN A 6 36.81 -11.82 14.45
N THR A 7 37.32 -12.75 13.64
CA THR A 7 38.32 -13.74 14.06
C THR A 7 39.65 -13.06 14.41
N GLU A 8 40.10 -12.12 13.58
CA GLU A 8 41.31 -11.31 13.85
C GLU A 8 41.16 -10.47 15.12
N LEU A 9 40.00 -9.84 15.34
CA LEU A 9 39.71 -9.09 16.56
C LEU A 9 39.74 -9.99 17.79
N THR A 10 39.10 -11.15 17.71
CA THR A 10 39.06 -12.14 18.79
C THR A 10 40.47 -12.59 19.13
N GLN A 11 41.29 -12.91 18.12
CA GLN A 11 42.67 -13.34 18.29
C GLN A 11 43.55 -12.24 18.89
N ALA A 12 43.45 -11.00 18.42
CA ALA A 12 44.22 -9.87 18.92
C ALA A 12 43.91 -9.54 20.39
N LEU A 13 42.66 -9.73 20.82
CA LEU A 13 42.20 -9.41 22.17
C LEU A 13 42.34 -10.58 23.18
N ARG A 14 42.73 -11.79 22.75
CA ARG A 14 42.84 -12.97 23.63
C ARG A 14 43.79 -12.76 24.81
N SER A 15 44.83 -11.95 24.63
CA SER A 15 45.82 -11.62 25.67
C SER A 15 45.26 -10.71 26.76
N HIS A 16 44.14 -10.01 26.52
CA HIS A 16 43.57 -9.05 27.45
C HIS A 16 42.40 -9.66 28.22
N GLU A 17 42.56 -9.94 29.51
CA GLU A 17 41.57 -10.73 30.27
C GLU A 17 40.26 -9.98 30.54
N LYS A 18 40.29 -8.65 30.70
CA LYS A 18 39.12 -7.86 31.12
C LYS A 18 38.08 -7.60 30.03
N VAL A 19 38.35 -8.01 28.78
CA VAL A 19 37.43 -7.77 27.64
C VAL A 19 36.63 -9.01 27.27
N TRP A 20 36.59 -10.02 28.13
CA TRP A 20 35.87 -11.28 27.95
C TRP A 20 34.82 -11.47 29.04
N GLU A 21 33.64 -11.96 28.69
CA GLU A 21 32.56 -12.26 29.64
C GLU A 21 32.70 -13.67 30.26
N ASN A 22 33.46 -14.55 29.60
CA ASN A 22 33.67 -15.92 30.03
C ASN A 22 35.16 -16.31 30.05
N GLU A 23 35.51 -17.24 30.93
CA GLU A 23 36.89 -17.71 31.11
C GLU A 23 37.47 -18.39 29.86
N GLU A 24 36.60 -18.96 29.01
CA GLU A 24 36.99 -19.59 27.74
C GLU A 24 37.31 -18.58 26.62
N LYS A 25 37.12 -17.26 26.87
CA LYS A 25 37.42 -16.16 25.94
C LYS A 25 36.79 -16.34 24.56
N THR A 26 35.52 -16.72 24.56
CA THR A 26 34.70 -16.87 23.34
C THR A 26 33.65 -15.76 23.21
N ILE A 27 33.33 -15.06 24.30
CA ILE A 27 32.34 -13.98 24.34
C ILE A 27 33.02 -12.68 24.77
N LEU A 28 33.02 -11.68 23.90
CA LEU A 28 33.59 -10.36 24.19
C LEU A 28 32.64 -9.55 25.08
N ALA A 29 33.19 -8.96 26.15
CA ALA A 29 32.50 -8.01 27.00
C ALA A 29 32.42 -6.65 26.29
N LYS A 30 31.47 -6.51 25.35
CA LYS A 30 31.42 -5.41 24.38
C LYS A 30 31.37 -4.04 25.03
N ASN A 31 30.60 -3.88 26.09
CA ASN A 31 30.47 -2.60 26.79
C ASN A 31 31.80 -2.16 27.43
N ILE A 32 32.56 -3.11 27.97
CA ILE A 32 33.86 -2.85 28.58
C ILE A 32 34.90 -2.55 27.49
N LEU A 33 34.89 -3.33 26.41
CA LEU A 33 35.77 -3.09 25.27
C LEU A 33 35.51 -1.72 24.63
N LEU A 34 34.25 -1.33 24.46
CA LEU A 34 33.87 -0.05 23.90
C LEU A 34 34.31 1.10 24.82
N ASP A 35 34.08 1.00 26.14
CA ASP A 35 34.52 1.99 27.12
C ASP A 35 36.05 2.20 27.12
N LEU A 36 36.82 1.10 27.05
CA LEU A 36 38.30 1.17 26.98
C LEU A 36 38.78 1.83 25.69
N VAL A 37 38.13 1.52 24.57
CA VAL A 37 38.48 2.08 23.26
C VAL A 37 38.08 3.56 23.17
N GLU A 38 36.92 3.95 23.71
CA GLU A 38 36.49 5.35 23.83
C GLU A 38 37.46 6.17 24.70
N LYS A 39 38.00 5.57 25.77
CA LYS A 39 39.03 6.17 26.62
C LYS A 39 40.45 6.12 26.02
N THR A 40 40.60 5.58 24.80
CA THR A 40 41.89 5.42 24.12
C THR A 40 42.89 4.64 24.98
N ASP A 41 42.45 3.54 25.58
CA ASP A 41 43.34 2.67 26.37
C ASP A 41 44.54 2.22 25.52
N PRO A 42 45.79 2.53 25.93
CA PRO A 42 46.98 2.25 25.11
C PRO A 42 47.19 0.76 24.84
N THR A 43 46.72 -0.11 25.74
CA THR A 43 46.88 -1.56 25.62
C THR A 43 45.96 -2.10 24.54
N ILE A 44 44.67 -1.75 24.59
CA ILE A 44 43.70 -2.19 23.58
C ILE A 44 44.03 -1.58 22.22
N ILE A 45 44.28 -0.27 22.15
CA ILE A 45 44.64 0.40 20.88
C ILE A 45 45.94 -0.19 20.32
N GLY A 46 46.92 -0.50 21.18
CA GLY A 46 48.16 -1.18 20.78
C GLY A 46 47.93 -2.58 20.20
N LEU A 47 47.04 -3.38 20.81
CA LEU A 47 46.68 -4.70 20.29
C LEU A 47 45.99 -4.62 18.92
N LEU A 48 45.12 -3.62 18.72
CA LEU A 48 44.46 -3.40 17.43
C LEU A 48 45.44 -2.90 16.35
N LEU A 49 46.41 -2.04 16.73
CA LEU A 49 47.47 -1.58 15.82
C LEU A 49 48.45 -2.68 15.44
N GLY A 50 48.69 -3.64 16.33
CA GLY A 50 49.60 -4.76 16.12
C GLY A 50 49.11 -5.79 15.11
N ASN A 51 47.83 -5.73 14.71
CA ASN A 51 47.26 -6.59 13.68
C ASN A 51 47.06 -5.78 12.39
N ASP A 52 47.73 -6.17 11.31
CA ASP A 52 47.72 -5.41 10.05
C ASP A 52 46.31 -5.24 9.45
N GLU A 53 45.43 -6.22 9.65
CA GLU A 53 44.07 -6.20 9.11
C GLU A 53 43.17 -5.27 9.94
N LEU A 54 43.24 -5.35 11.27
CA LEU A 54 42.52 -4.44 12.16
C LEU A 54 43.03 -3.00 12.01
N LYS A 55 44.35 -2.83 11.85
CA LYS A 55 44.99 -1.54 11.59
C LYS A 55 44.45 -0.90 10.32
N ARG A 56 44.42 -1.64 9.21
CA ARG A 56 43.87 -1.16 7.94
C ARG A 56 42.39 -0.78 8.05
N HIS A 57 41.63 -1.53 8.84
CA HIS A 57 40.18 -1.34 8.90
C HIS A 57 39.76 -0.22 9.85
N PHE A 58 40.42 -0.08 11.00
CA PHE A 58 40.01 0.81 12.08
C PHE A 58 40.94 2.00 12.30
N PHE A 59 41.99 2.17 11.49
CA PHE A 59 42.86 3.34 11.58
C PHE A 59 42.99 4.03 10.23
N VAL A 60 43.27 5.34 10.27
CA VAL A 60 43.58 6.15 9.11
C VAL A 60 44.85 6.94 9.40
N GLU A 61 45.76 6.99 8.43
CA GLU A 61 46.98 7.79 8.55
C GLU A 61 46.70 9.21 8.05
N VAL A 62 46.94 10.20 8.91
CA VAL A 62 46.80 11.62 8.59
C VAL A 62 48.11 12.30 8.98
N ASN A 63 48.84 12.83 7.98
CA ASN A 63 50.12 13.52 8.17
C ASN A 63 51.16 12.70 8.98
N GLY A 64 51.25 11.40 8.74
CA GLY A 64 52.19 10.50 9.42
C GLY A 64 51.75 10.03 10.81
N VAL A 65 50.54 10.39 11.26
CA VAL A 65 49.95 9.95 12.53
C VAL A 65 48.77 9.03 12.27
N LEU A 66 48.73 7.89 12.95
CA LEU A 66 47.60 6.96 12.88
C LEU A 66 46.49 7.38 13.84
N VAL A 67 45.32 7.64 13.28
CA VAL A 67 44.11 8.03 14.01
C VAL A 67 43.14 6.85 14.05
N PHE A 68 42.69 6.49 15.25
CA PHE A 68 41.71 5.42 15.44
C PHE A 68 40.29 5.88 15.07
N LYS A 69 39.61 5.12 14.22
CA LYS A 69 38.26 5.38 13.73
C LYS A 69 37.23 4.76 14.68
N LEU A 70 37.02 5.44 15.82
CA LEU A 70 36.13 4.99 16.89
C LEU A 70 34.71 4.65 16.41
N GLN A 71 34.12 5.48 15.55
CA GLN A 71 32.76 5.27 15.05
C GLN A 71 32.65 4.01 14.18
N ASP A 72 33.66 3.75 13.33
CA ASP A 72 33.71 2.55 12.49
C ASP A 72 33.84 1.28 13.34
N PHE A 73 34.65 1.34 14.40
CA PHE A 73 34.84 0.23 15.33
C PHE A 73 33.57 -0.07 16.15
N ARG A 74 32.88 0.99 16.61
CA ARG A 74 31.58 0.85 17.29
C ARG A 74 30.54 0.21 16.39
N PHE A 75 30.40 0.71 15.17
CA PHE A 75 29.50 0.15 14.16
C PHE A 75 29.82 -1.33 13.87
N PHE A 76 31.10 -1.68 13.80
CA PHE A 76 31.54 -3.07 13.65
C PHE A 76 31.11 -3.94 14.84
N LEU A 77 31.31 -3.49 16.09
CA LEU A 77 30.90 -4.28 17.26
C LEU A 77 29.38 -4.49 17.34
N ASP A 78 28.60 -3.47 16.98
CA ASP A 78 27.13 -3.51 16.98
C ASP A 78 26.58 -4.43 15.89
N LYS A 79 27.16 -4.40 14.69
CA LYS A 79 26.76 -5.30 13.59
C LYS A 79 26.96 -6.78 13.95
N HIS A 80 27.95 -7.08 14.78
CA HIS A 80 28.34 -8.44 15.15
C HIS A 80 27.81 -8.85 16.55
N SER A 81 26.76 -8.21 17.12
CA SER A 81 26.16 -8.53 18.44
C SER A 81 24.93 -9.44 18.41
N LEU A 82 24.70 -10.16 17.32
CA LEU A 82 23.49 -10.97 17.10
C LEU A 82 23.46 -12.31 17.87
N ASN A 83 23.69 -12.30 19.19
CA ASN A 83 23.35 -13.40 20.09
C ASN A 83 22.52 -12.86 21.26
N ASN A 84 21.23 -12.60 21.00
CA ASN A 84 20.08 -12.59 21.95
C ASN A 84 18.86 -11.80 21.43
N SER A 85 18.71 -11.69 20.11
CA SER A 85 17.42 -11.51 19.45
C SER A 85 17.38 -12.51 18.30
N TYR A 86 16.36 -13.38 18.25
CA TYR A 86 16.17 -14.34 17.14
C TYR A 86 15.70 -13.66 15.85
N THR A 87 16.04 -12.38 15.67
CA THR A 87 15.81 -11.66 14.43
C THR A 87 16.90 -10.62 14.24
N LYS A 88 17.51 -10.63 13.05
CA LYS A 88 18.47 -9.62 12.56
C LYS A 88 17.82 -8.26 12.24
N TYR A 89 16.52 -8.14 12.46
CA TYR A 89 15.71 -6.99 12.06
C TYR A 89 15.54 -6.01 13.23
N ALA A 90 15.54 -4.72 12.93
CA ALA A 90 15.17 -3.69 13.90
C ALA A 90 13.74 -3.93 14.41
N ASN A 91 13.36 -3.33 15.55
CA ASN A 91 11.99 -3.37 16.12
C ASN A 91 10.98 -2.59 15.25
N ARG A 92 10.90 -2.92 13.96
CA ARG A 92 10.08 -2.30 12.93
C ARG A 92 9.65 -3.42 11.99
N ILE A 93 8.35 -3.57 11.78
CA ILE A 93 7.82 -4.59 10.85
C ILE A 93 8.05 -4.09 9.41
N GLY A 94 8.59 -4.95 8.54
CA GLY A 94 8.75 -4.64 7.12
C GLY A 94 9.62 -5.64 6.35
N LEU A 95 9.59 -5.52 5.03
CA LEU A 95 10.44 -6.29 4.12
C LEU A 95 11.87 -5.73 4.11
N THR A 96 12.85 -6.61 3.98
CA THR A 96 14.27 -6.27 4.11
C THR A 96 15.12 -7.21 3.27
N ASP A 97 16.20 -6.66 2.69
CA ASP A 97 17.22 -7.41 1.97
C ASP A 97 18.23 -8.11 2.90
N GLY A 98 18.05 -7.98 4.23
CA GLY A 98 18.91 -8.52 5.26
C GLY A 98 19.88 -7.51 5.89
N ASN A 99 20.04 -6.32 5.31
CA ASN A 99 20.85 -5.24 5.88
C ASN A 99 20.02 -3.97 6.16
N ARG A 100 18.99 -3.70 5.35
CA ARG A 100 18.15 -2.49 5.43
C ARG A 100 16.70 -2.84 5.14
N PHE A 101 15.73 -2.04 5.60
CA PHE A 101 14.36 -2.21 5.10
C PHE A 101 14.30 -1.77 3.65
N LEU A 102 13.52 -2.50 2.84
CA LEU A 102 13.37 -2.18 1.41
C LEU A 102 12.82 -0.77 1.20
N LYS A 103 11.93 -0.29 2.08
CA LYS A 103 11.39 1.07 2.04
C LYS A 103 12.42 2.18 2.33
N ASP A 104 13.55 1.84 2.95
CA ASP A 104 14.62 2.79 3.21
C ASP A 104 15.60 2.82 2.02
N SER A 105 15.40 1.98 1.01
CA SER A 105 16.13 1.97 -0.25
C SER A 105 15.36 2.72 -1.33
N SER A 106 15.98 3.72 -1.96
CA SER A 106 15.44 4.35 -3.16
C SER A 106 15.49 3.43 -4.39
N ASP A 107 16.26 2.34 -4.30
CA ASP A 107 16.55 1.47 -5.44
C ASP A 107 15.51 0.35 -5.61
N ILE A 108 14.61 0.18 -4.62
CA ILE A 108 13.63 -0.90 -4.59
C ILE A 108 12.25 -0.29 -4.38
N VAL A 109 11.45 -0.32 -5.43
CA VAL A 109 10.06 0.10 -5.42
C VAL A 109 9.18 -1.15 -5.51
N LEU A 110 8.08 -1.15 -4.76
CA LEU A 110 6.97 -2.07 -5.00
C LEU A 110 6.34 -1.64 -6.34
N ASP A 111 6.78 -2.28 -7.42
CA ASP A 111 6.33 -1.92 -8.77
C ASP A 111 5.03 -2.65 -9.08
N PHE A 112 3.94 -1.89 -9.09
CA PHE A 112 2.65 -2.40 -9.53
C PHE A 112 2.66 -2.52 -11.07
N PRO A 113 2.30 -3.69 -11.64
CA PRO A 113 2.20 -3.80 -13.09
C PRO A 113 1.20 -2.76 -13.59
N PHE A 114 1.60 -1.99 -14.61
CA PHE A 114 0.81 -0.89 -15.18
C PHE A 114 0.58 0.32 -14.26
N LYS A 115 1.45 0.61 -13.29
CA LYS A 115 1.34 1.81 -12.43
C LYS A 115 1.22 3.12 -13.24
N ASP A 116 1.88 3.15 -14.39
CA ASP A 116 1.95 4.28 -15.32
C ASP A 116 0.83 4.22 -16.38
N CYS A 117 -0.22 3.43 -16.12
CA CYS A 117 -1.36 3.32 -17.00
C CYS A 117 -2.65 3.80 -16.33
N VAL A 118 -3.56 4.29 -17.16
CA VAL A 118 -4.94 4.58 -16.80
C VAL A 118 -5.82 3.55 -17.50
N LEU A 119 -6.66 2.89 -16.72
CA LEU A 119 -7.65 1.97 -17.25
C LEU A 119 -8.93 2.76 -17.57
N ASN A 120 -9.27 2.83 -18.86
CA ASN A 120 -10.51 3.47 -19.30
C ASN A 120 -11.74 2.78 -18.69
N GLY A 121 -11.67 1.44 -18.51
CA GLY A 121 -12.54 0.66 -17.64
C GLY A 121 -13.99 1.09 -17.70
N GLY A 122 -14.67 0.81 -18.82
CA GLY A 122 -16.03 1.28 -19.06
C GLY A 122 -16.96 0.15 -19.45
N GLN A 123 -18.23 0.24 -19.10
CA GLN A 123 -19.27 -0.65 -19.59
C GLN A 123 -20.14 0.12 -20.60
N SER A 124 -20.17 -0.32 -21.86
CA SER A 124 -21.05 0.27 -22.89
C SER A 124 -22.49 -0.22 -22.77
N THR A 125 -22.66 -1.44 -22.26
CA THR A 125 -23.95 -2.07 -21.97
C THR A 125 -23.94 -2.61 -20.55
N GLU A 126 -25.11 -2.83 -19.95
CA GLU A 126 -25.20 -3.50 -18.64
C GLU A 126 -24.66 -4.94 -18.67
N GLU A 127 -24.34 -5.48 -19.85
CA GLU A 127 -23.83 -6.83 -20.08
C GLU A 127 -22.31 -6.86 -20.36
N GLY A 128 -21.62 -5.71 -20.43
CA GLY A 128 -20.16 -5.66 -20.64
C GLY A 128 -19.72 -5.97 -22.08
N GLU A 129 -20.65 -5.90 -23.04
CA GLU A 129 -20.37 -6.16 -24.45
C GLU A 129 -19.95 -4.90 -25.20
N GLU A 130 -19.00 -5.04 -26.12
CA GLU A 130 -18.68 -4.02 -27.12
C GLU A 130 -19.07 -4.48 -28.51
N ILE A 131 -19.50 -3.50 -29.32
CA ILE A 131 -19.83 -3.70 -30.73
C ILE A 131 -18.57 -3.35 -31.53
N TYR A 132 -18.12 -4.27 -32.38
CA TYR A 132 -17.07 -4.01 -33.35
C TYR A 132 -17.51 -4.40 -34.76
N PHE A 133 -16.85 -3.84 -35.76
CA PHE A 133 -17.14 -4.07 -37.16
C PHE A 133 -16.00 -4.88 -37.78
N LYS A 134 -16.26 -6.16 -38.08
CA LYS A 134 -15.28 -7.04 -38.71
C LYS A 134 -15.31 -6.83 -40.21
N ARG A 135 -14.15 -6.55 -40.82
CA ARG A 135 -14.04 -6.43 -42.28
C ARG A 135 -14.15 -7.82 -42.92
N ASN A 136 -15.05 -7.97 -43.88
CA ASN A 136 -15.15 -9.15 -44.73
C ASN A 136 -14.30 -8.91 -45.98
N ASN A 137 -13.22 -9.67 -46.14
CA ASN A 137 -12.31 -9.52 -47.28
C ASN A 137 -12.86 -10.17 -48.57
N ASP A 138 -13.98 -10.90 -48.49
CA ASP A 138 -14.51 -11.75 -49.57
C ASP A 138 -15.83 -11.23 -50.19
N GLN A 139 -16.24 -9.98 -49.90
CA GLN A 139 -17.52 -9.41 -50.40
C GLN A 139 -17.35 -7.99 -50.96
N SER A 140 -18.26 -7.59 -51.87
CA SER A 140 -18.23 -6.27 -52.53
C SER A 140 -18.48 -5.10 -51.56
N ASP A 141 -18.09 -3.90 -51.98
CA ASP A 141 -18.01 -2.67 -51.16
C ASP A 141 -19.25 -2.32 -50.33
N SER A 142 -20.44 -2.81 -50.69
CA SER A 142 -21.69 -2.58 -49.96
C SER A 142 -21.89 -3.44 -48.69
N GLN A 143 -21.08 -4.50 -48.48
CA GLN A 143 -21.16 -5.40 -47.31
C GLN A 143 -19.79 -5.62 -46.64
N LEU A 144 -18.91 -4.63 -46.75
CA LEU A 144 -17.51 -4.75 -46.33
C LEU A 144 -17.32 -4.98 -44.82
N TYR A 145 -18.30 -4.66 -43.99
CA TYR A 145 -18.22 -4.76 -42.54
C TYR A 145 -19.43 -5.48 -41.93
N LYS A 146 -19.17 -6.49 -41.09
CA LYS A 146 -20.18 -7.18 -40.28
C LYS A 146 -20.12 -6.67 -38.85
N LYS A 147 -21.28 -6.23 -38.32
CA LYS A 147 -21.44 -5.86 -36.92
C LYS A 147 -21.41 -7.12 -36.05
N GLU A 148 -20.47 -7.21 -35.13
CA GLU A 148 -20.36 -8.31 -34.16
C GLU A 148 -20.28 -7.77 -32.74
N LYS A 149 -20.58 -8.63 -31.77
CA LYS A 149 -20.51 -8.36 -30.33
C LYS A 149 -19.44 -9.24 -29.71
N ARG A 150 -18.67 -8.70 -28.79
CA ARG A 150 -17.74 -9.47 -27.94
C ARG A 150 -17.74 -8.91 -26.52
N LYS A 151 -17.26 -9.68 -25.55
CA LYS A 151 -16.91 -9.13 -24.23
C LYS A 151 -15.89 -8.01 -24.44
N ARG A 152 -16.13 -6.85 -23.82
CA ARG A 152 -15.25 -5.68 -23.96
C ARG A 152 -13.84 -6.03 -23.51
N GLN A 153 -12.86 -5.60 -24.30
CA GLN A 153 -11.46 -5.66 -23.88
C GLN A 153 -11.11 -4.39 -23.11
N GLU A 154 -10.42 -4.57 -21.98
CA GLU A 154 -9.94 -3.48 -21.16
C GLU A 154 -8.83 -2.71 -21.90
N ILE A 155 -8.97 -1.39 -21.98
CA ILE A 155 -8.00 -0.52 -22.68
C ILE A 155 -7.18 0.21 -21.63
N PHE A 156 -5.87 -0.01 -21.70
CA PHE A 156 -4.87 0.68 -20.90
C PHE A 156 -4.25 1.80 -21.72
N PHE A 157 -4.31 3.02 -21.21
CA PHE A 157 -3.58 4.16 -21.74
C PHE A 157 -2.32 4.37 -20.92
N ASN A 158 -1.15 4.35 -21.57
CA ASN A 158 0.09 4.70 -20.88
C ASN A 158 0.16 6.24 -20.70
N GLN A 159 0.48 6.69 -19.50
CA GLN A 159 0.51 8.12 -19.13
C GLN A 159 1.44 8.96 -19.98
N THR A 160 2.56 8.40 -20.46
CA THR A 160 3.53 9.12 -21.30
C THR A 160 3.13 9.09 -22.77
N LEU A 161 2.66 7.94 -23.27
CA LEU A 161 2.39 7.74 -24.70
C LEU A 161 1.01 8.23 -25.14
N ALA A 162 0.04 8.26 -24.24
CA ALA A 162 -1.37 8.54 -24.53
C ALA A 162 -1.91 9.67 -23.63
N PHE A 163 -1.09 10.71 -23.41
CA PHE A 163 -1.43 11.83 -22.53
C PHE A 163 -2.67 12.58 -23.04
N ASP A 164 -2.81 12.79 -24.35
CA ASP A 164 -3.97 13.46 -24.96
C ASP A 164 -5.28 12.68 -24.72
N GLU A 165 -5.25 11.35 -24.83
CA GLU A 165 -6.40 10.50 -24.54
C GLU A 165 -6.77 10.52 -23.05
N ILE A 166 -5.77 10.53 -22.17
CA ILE A 166 -5.96 10.59 -20.72
C ILE A 166 -6.51 11.95 -20.29
N ASP A 167 -5.98 13.04 -20.82
CA ASP A 167 -6.49 14.40 -20.57
C ASP A 167 -7.95 14.50 -21.00
N ARG A 168 -8.28 14.02 -22.20
CA ARG A 168 -9.68 13.95 -22.65
C ARG A 168 -10.54 13.03 -21.79
N LEU A 169 -9.99 11.96 -21.23
CA LEU A 169 -10.73 11.06 -20.34
C LEU A 169 -11.08 11.76 -19.02
N PHE A 170 -10.10 12.46 -18.45
CA PHE A 170 -10.20 13.14 -17.15
C PHE A 170 -10.82 14.53 -17.22
N ASP A 171 -10.97 15.08 -18.42
CA ASP A 171 -11.67 16.33 -18.62
C ASP A 171 -13.08 16.28 -18.04
N ALA A 172 -13.47 17.33 -17.34
CA ALA A 172 -14.79 17.40 -16.75
C ALA A 172 -15.86 17.30 -17.84
N LYS A 173 -16.79 16.36 -17.64
CA LYS A 173 -17.91 16.15 -18.54
C LYS A 173 -19.11 16.93 -18.03
N ALA A 174 -19.86 17.50 -18.97
CA ALA A 174 -21.16 18.05 -18.66
C ALA A 174 -22.06 16.91 -18.19
N PHE A 175 -22.52 16.99 -16.96
CA PHE A 175 -23.51 16.05 -16.47
C PHE A 175 -24.84 16.32 -17.18
N SER A 176 -25.50 15.26 -17.62
CA SER A 176 -26.77 15.32 -18.34
C SER A 176 -27.76 14.33 -17.75
N LYS A 177 -29.06 14.56 -18.00
CA LYS A 177 -30.17 13.69 -17.54
C LYS A 177 -30.25 13.51 -16.02
N PHE A 178 -29.94 14.58 -15.28
CA PHE A 178 -30.20 14.61 -13.85
C PHE A 178 -31.69 14.52 -13.54
N SER A 179 -31.99 13.89 -12.42
CA SER A 179 -33.35 13.83 -11.92
C SER A 179 -33.38 13.91 -10.42
N ARG A 180 -34.21 14.82 -9.91
CA ARG A 180 -34.52 14.92 -8.50
C ARG A 180 -35.66 13.98 -8.17
N HIS A 181 -35.45 13.13 -7.17
CA HIS A 181 -36.50 12.29 -6.62
C HIS A 181 -37.05 12.97 -5.37
N THR A 182 -38.33 13.34 -5.42
CA THR A 182 -39.08 13.94 -4.31
C THR A 182 -40.17 12.97 -3.85
N ALA A 183 -40.83 13.25 -2.72
CA ALA A 183 -42.01 12.49 -2.30
C ALA A 183 -43.10 12.45 -3.40
N ASP A 184 -43.17 13.49 -4.24
CA ASP A 184 -44.14 13.64 -5.32
C ASP A 184 -43.64 13.10 -6.68
N GLY A 185 -42.51 12.40 -6.70
CA GLY A 185 -41.95 11.76 -7.89
C GLY A 185 -40.71 12.45 -8.48
N LYS A 186 -40.46 12.18 -9.76
CA LYS A 186 -39.22 12.52 -10.48
C LYS A 186 -39.35 13.87 -11.20
N GLN A 187 -38.45 14.81 -10.92
CA GLN A 187 -38.41 16.14 -11.55
C GLN A 187 -37.11 16.35 -12.35
N PRO A 188 -37.15 17.06 -13.49
CA PRO A 188 -35.95 17.46 -14.22
C PRO A 188 -35.14 18.47 -13.41
N VAL A 189 -33.81 18.41 -13.54
CA VAL A 189 -32.87 19.29 -12.82
C VAL A 189 -32.06 20.08 -13.82
N GLY A 190 -32.15 21.41 -13.75
CA GLY A 190 -31.31 22.32 -14.54
C GLY A 190 -29.94 22.58 -13.88
N GLU A 191 -29.90 22.62 -12.56
CA GLU A 191 -28.68 22.87 -11.77
C GLU A 191 -28.72 22.10 -10.44
N ILE A 192 -27.55 21.72 -9.93
CA ILE A 192 -27.38 21.09 -8.62
C ILE A 192 -27.56 22.15 -7.53
N LYS A 193 -28.53 21.96 -6.64
CA LYS A 193 -28.73 22.81 -5.46
C LYS A 193 -27.50 22.73 -4.55
N ARG A 194 -27.12 23.86 -3.96
CA ARG A 194 -25.95 23.95 -3.08
C ARG A 194 -26.27 24.58 -1.74
N HIS A 195 -25.54 24.14 -0.72
CA HIS A 195 -25.44 24.87 0.54
C HIS A 195 -24.53 26.09 0.38
N PHE A 196 -24.46 26.94 1.41
CA PHE A 196 -23.64 28.16 1.41
C PHE A 196 -22.14 27.88 1.21
N ASP A 197 -21.66 26.72 1.67
CA ASP A 197 -20.29 26.23 1.48
C ASP A 197 -20.02 25.60 0.10
N GLY A 198 -21.03 25.61 -0.79
CA GLY A 198 -20.96 25.05 -2.13
C GLY A 198 -21.04 23.53 -2.23
N THR A 199 -21.33 22.82 -1.13
CA THR A 199 -21.62 21.36 -1.14
C THR A 199 -23.01 21.09 -1.75
N PRO A 200 -23.28 19.88 -2.30
CA PRO A 200 -24.61 19.54 -2.80
C PRO A 200 -25.64 19.59 -1.67
N ALA A 201 -26.76 20.28 -1.89
CA ALA A 201 -27.90 20.33 -0.99
C ALA A 201 -29.00 19.31 -1.37
N GLU A 202 -28.65 18.33 -2.19
CA GLU A 202 -29.56 17.29 -2.65
C GLU A 202 -28.83 15.98 -2.93
N ASN A 203 -29.58 14.88 -2.92
CA ASN A 203 -29.07 13.56 -3.23
C ASN A 203 -28.96 13.38 -4.76
N LEU A 204 -27.81 12.90 -5.21
CA LEU A 204 -27.51 12.73 -6.64
C LEU A 204 -27.35 11.25 -6.99
N ILE A 205 -27.95 10.82 -8.10
CA ILE A 205 -27.71 9.51 -8.72
C ILE A 205 -27.09 9.76 -10.09
N ILE A 206 -25.90 9.19 -10.32
CA ILE A 206 -25.15 9.37 -11.57
C ILE A 206 -25.03 8.01 -12.24
N LYS A 207 -25.59 7.88 -13.46
CA LYS A 207 -25.42 6.70 -14.32
C LYS A 207 -24.28 6.95 -15.30
N GLY A 208 -23.20 6.17 -15.22
CA GLY A 208 -22.07 6.24 -16.14
C GLY A 208 -20.84 5.52 -15.62
N ASN A 209 -19.72 5.68 -16.33
CA ASN A 209 -18.42 5.22 -15.87
C ASN A 209 -18.00 6.04 -14.63
N ASN A 210 -17.77 5.35 -13.52
CA ASN A 210 -17.41 5.96 -12.24
C ASN A 210 -16.10 6.76 -12.32
N LEU A 211 -15.09 6.35 -13.09
CA LEU A 211 -13.84 7.10 -13.22
C LEU A 211 -14.11 8.50 -13.81
N ILE A 212 -14.84 8.56 -14.92
CA ILE A 212 -15.23 9.83 -15.58
C ILE A 212 -16.12 10.67 -14.66
N ALA A 213 -17.05 10.03 -13.96
CA ALA A 213 -17.92 10.70 -13.00
C ALA A 213 -17.11 11.31 -11.85
N LEU A 214 -16.16 10.57 -11.27
CA LEU A 214 -15.29 11.02 -10.18
C LEU A 214 -14.46 12.24 -10.59
N HIS A 215 -13.81 12.22 -11.77
CA HIS A 215 -13.07 13.38 -12.27
C HIS A 215 -13.96 14.61 -12.52
N SER A 216 -15.18 14.39 -13.01
CA SER A 216 -16.16 15.47 -13.19
C SER A 216 -16.64 16.05 -11.86
N LEU A 217 -16.81 15.21 -10.84
CA LEU A 217 -17.16 15.60 -9.47
C LEU A 217 -15.99 16.30 -8.76
N ALA A 218 -14.75 15.90 -9.01
CA ALA A 218 -13.57 16.47 -8.38
C ALA A 218 -13.45 17.99 -8.65
N LYS A 219 -13.81 18.47 -9.85
CA LYS A 219 -13.84 19.92 -10.13
C LYS A 219 -14.81 20.71 -9.23
N GLN A 220 -15.81 20.07 -8.64
CA GLN A 220 -16.86 20.73 -7.86
C GLN A 220 -16.79 20.42 -6.35
N PHE A 221 -16.31 19.23 -5.99
CA PHE A 221 -16.43 18.68 -4.63
C PHE A 221 -15.08 18.25 -4.03
N LYS A 222 -13.96 18.65 -4.63
CA LYS A 222 -12.63 18.44 -4.04
C LYS A 222 -12.58 18.96 -2.61
N GLY A 223 -12.13 18.12 -1.68
CA GLY A 223 -12.03 18.49 -0.26
C GLY A 223 -13.36 18.56 0.50
N LYS A 224 -14.48 18.11 -0.09
CA LYS A 224 -15.83 18.33 0.48
C LYS A 224 -16.56 17.04 0.89
N VAL A 225 -16.04 15.87 0.53
CA VAL A 225 -16.69 14.60 0.83
C VAL A 225 -16.28 14.10 2.21
N LYS A 226 -17.23 14.01 3.14
CA LYS A 226 -16.94 13.56 4.51
C LYS A 226 -16.72 12.04 4.62
N LEU A 227 -17.48 11.26 3.85
CA LEU A 227 -17.43 9.81 3.90
C LEU A 227 -17.58 9.23 2.50
N ILE A 228 -16.71 8.28 2.17
CA ILE A 228 -16.83 7.45 0.97
C ILE A 228 -17.01 6.00 1.43
N TYR A 229 -17.99 5.33 0.85
CA TYR A 229 -18.16 3.89 0.98
C TYR A 229 -18.21 3.28 -0.42
N ILE A 230 -17.42 2.24 -0.65
CA ILE A 230 -17.41 1.51 -1.91
C ILE A 230 -17.33 0.00 -1.66
N ASP A 231 -18.05 -0.72 -2.52
CA ASP A 231 -18.08 -2.18 -2.62
C ASP A 231 -17.62 -2.57 -4.03
N PRO A 232 -16.29 -2.59 -4.29
CA PRO A 232 -15.72 -2.93 -5.58
C PRO A 232 -15.89 -4.42 -5.91
N PRO A 233 -15.76 -4.84 -7.18
CA PRO A 233 -15.76 -6.27 -7.53
C PRO A 233 -14.63 -7.01 -6.80
N TYR A 234 -14.92 -8.20 -6.28
CA TYR A 234 -13.99 -8.99 -5.47
C TYR A 234 -13.00 -9.83 -6.28
N ASN A 235 -13.14 -9.85 -7.61
CA ASN A 235 -12.30 -10.63 -8.53
C ASN A 235 -12.35 -12.14 -8.24
N THR A 236 -13.54 -12.64 -7.86
CA THR A 236 -13.76 -14.04 -7.44
C THR A 236 -13.77 -15.01 -8.61
N GLY A 237 -13.82 -14.51 -9.84
CA GLY A 237 -13.96 -15.30 -11.06
C GLY A 237 -15.38 -15.84 -11.29
N ASN A 238 -16.35 -15.47 -10.45
CA ASN A 238 -17.75 -15.83 -10.62
C ASN A 238 -18.50 -14.72 -11.37
N ASP A 239 -19.03 -15.05 -12.56
CA ASP A 239 -19.83 -14.17 -13.44
C ASP A 239 -21.26 -13.85 -12.86
N GLY A 240 -21.45 -13.92 -11.54
CA GLY A 240 -22.76 -13.74 -10.89
C GLY A 240 -23.26 -12.29 -10.88
N PHE A 241 -22.35 -11.32 -10.96
CA PHE A 241 -22.67 -9.91 -11.10
C PHE A 241 -22.28 -9.42 -12.50
N LYS A 242 -23.10 -8.58 -13.12
CA LYS A 242 -22.92 -8.08 -14.50
C LYS A 242 -21.76 -7.08 -14.66
N TYR A 243 -20.69 -7.20 -13.88
CA TYR A 243 -19.41 -6.49 -14.07
C TYR A 243 -18.33 -7.52 -14.41
N ASN A 244 -17.22 -7.08 -14.98
CA ASN A 244 -16.12 -7.97 -15.34
C ASN A 244 -15.41 -8.47 -14.06
N ASP A 245 -15.89 -9.54 -13.41
CA ASP A 245 -15.27 -10.11 -12.20
C ASP A 245 -14.08 -11.04 -12.51
N LYS A 246 -13.54 -10.95 -13.74
CA LYS A 246 -12.41 -11.72 -14.23
C LYS A 246 -11.30 -10.77 -14.68
N PHE A 247 -10.76 -10.04 -13.73
CA PHE A 247 -9.58 -9.23 -13.95
C PHE A 247 -8.33 -10.10 -13.77
N ASN A 248 -7.32 -9.89 -14.62
CA ASN A 248 -5.97 -10.18 -14.16
C ASN A 248 -5.73 -9.26 -12.95
N HIS A 249 -5.14 -9.78 -11.87
CA HIS A 249 -4.88 -9.04 -10.63
C HIS A 249 -4.25 -7.64 -10.88
N SER A 250 -3.34 -7.54 -11.85
CA SER A 250 -2.75 -6.26 -12.30
C SER A 250 -3.77 -5.26 -12.85
N THR A 251 -4.75 -5.74 -13.61
CA THR A 251 -5.87 -4.93 -14.12
C THR A 251 -6.76 -4.44 -12.98
N TRP A 252 -7.06 -5.29 -12.00
CA TRP A 252 -7.89 -4.92 -10.85
C TRP A 252 -7.23 -3.82 -10.02
N LEU A 253 -5.93 -3.97 -9.75
CA LEU A 253 -5.17 -2.96 -9.02
C LEU A 253 -5.11 -1.62 -9.78
N THR A 254 -4.92 -1.65 -11.10
CA THR A 254 -4.98 -0.43 -11.93
C THR A 254 -6.36 0.22 -11.88
N PHE A 255 -7.43 -0.60 -11.99
CA PHE A 255 -8.82 -0.16 -11.90
C PHE A 255 -9.10 0.55 -10.56
N MET A 256 -8.64 -0.04 -9.45
CA MET A 256 -8.81 0.52 -8.11
C MET A 256 -7.95 1.75 -7.88
N LYS A 257 -6.68 1.73 -8.29
CA LYS A 257 -5.74 2.85 -8.15
C LYS A 257 -6.31 4.13 -8.73
N ASN A 258 -6.74 4.10 -10.00
CA ASN A 258 -7.25 5.29 -10.69
C ASN A 258 -8.48 5.89 -9.99
N ARG A 259 -9.28 5.08 -9.28
CA ARG A 259 -10.48 5.54 -8.56
C ARG A 259 -10.17 6.03 -7.16
N LEU A 260 -9.30 5.31 -6.44
CA LEU A 260 -8.88 5.64 -5.08
C LEU A 260 -8.08 6.95 -5.04
N GLU A 261 -7.24 7.22 -6.05
CA GLU A 261 -6.52 8.49 -6.20
C GLU A 261 -7.50 9.68 -6.22
N VAL A 262 -8.54 9.61 -7.06
CA VAL A 262 -9.56 10.66 -7.16
C VAL A 262 -10.45 10.71 -5.92
N ALA A 263 -10.80 9.56 -5.34
CA ALA A 263 -11.55 9.48 -4.09
C ALA A 263 -10.83 10.21 -2.95
N ARG A 264 -9.50 10.06 -2.85
CA ARG A 264 -8.69 10.78 -1.87
C ARG A 264 -8.74 12.31 -2.07
N GLU A 265 -8.77 12.79 -3.32
CA GLU A 265 -8.92 14.23 -3.58
C GLU A 265 -10.30 14.77 -3.17
N LEU A 266 -11.34 13.96 -3.36
CA LEU A 266 -12.71 14.34 -3.01
C LEU A 266 -12.91 14.46 -1.49
N LEU A 267 -12.22 13.63 -0.70
CA LEU A 267 -12.36 13.64 0.75
C LEU A 267 -11.98 14.99 1.38
N SER A 268 -12.76 15.42 2.37
CA SER A 268 -12.35 16.48 3.31
C SER A 268 -11.19 15.99 4.19
N ASP A 269 -10.44 16.91 4.80
CA ASP A 269 -9.25 16.55 5.59
C ASP A 269 -9.58 15.67 6.80
N ASP A 270 -10.78 15.85 7.36
CA ASP A 270 -11.39 15.03 8.40
C ASP A 270 -12.23 13.86 7.87
N GLY A 271 -12.12 13.56 6.56
CA GLY A 271 -12.93 12.58 5.85
C GLY A 271 -12.38 11.16 5.94
N VAL A 272 -13.26 10.18 5.74
CA VAL A 272 -12.95 8.74 5.84
C VAL A 272 -13.46 7.96 4.63
N ILE A 273 -12.74 6.91 4.26
CA ILE A 273 -13.14 5.96 3.23
C ILE A 273 -13.22 4.55 3.80
N PHE A 274 -14.28 3.84 3.44
CA PHE A 274 -14.52 2.43 3.72
C PHE A 274 -14.53 1.68 2.38
N VAL A 275 -13.63 0.72 2.25
CA VAL A 275 -13.58 -0.16 1.07
C VAL A 275 -13.83 -1.59 1.53
N GLN A 276 -14.94 -2.16 1.06
CA GLN A 276 -15.29 -3.55 1.34
C GLN A 276 -14.51 -4.48 0.39
N CYS A 277 -14.11 -5.64 0.88
CA CYS A 277 -13.37 -6.64 0.13
C CYS A 277 -13.47 -8.01 0.79
N ASP A 278 -13.33 -9.06 -0.02
CA ASP A 278 -13.10 -10.42 0.45
C ASP A 278 -11.59 -10.71 0.57
N ASP A 279 -11.26 -11.95 0.95
CA ASP A 279 -9.89 -12.37 1.19
C ASP A 279 -9.01 -12.43 -0.09
N ASN A 280 -9.60 -12.38 -1.29
CA ASN A 280 -8.83 -12.47 -2.54
C ASN A 280 -7.97 -11.22 -2.77
N GLU A 281 -8.56 -10.04 -2.56
CA GLU A 281 -7.92 -8.77 -2.92
C GLU A 281 -7.57 -7.90 -1.70
N GLN A 282 -8.06 -8.23 -0.49
CA GLN A 282 -7.90 -7.41 0.72
C GLN A 282 -6.44 -7.04 1.04
N ALA A 283 -5.51 -8.00 0.95
CA ALA A 283 -4.10 -7.74 1.25
C ALA A 283 -3.48 -6.75 0.25
N TYR A 284 -3.78 -6.88 -1.04
CA TYR A 284 -3.22 -6.03 -2.09
C TYR A 284 -3.87 -4.65 -2.09
N LEU A 285 -5.19 -4.59 -1.86
CA LEU A 285 -5.92 -3.36 -1.61
C LEU A 285 -5.32 -2.60 -0.43
N LYS A 286 -4.97 -3.27 0.66
CA LYS A 286 -4.32 -2.63 1.82
C LYS A 286 -3.00 -1.96 1.44
N VAL A 287 -2.16 -2.64 0.65
CA VAL A 287 -0.87 -2.10 0.19
C VAL A 287 -1.07 -0.93 -0.77
N LEU A 288 -2.03 -1.03 -1.69
CA LEU A 288 -2.36 0.06 -2.60
C LEU A 288 -2.89 1.29 -1.85
N MET A 289 -3.76 1.10 -0.85
CA MET A 289 -4.26 2.19 -0.03
C MET A 289 -3.19 2.78 0.89
N ASP A 290 -2.22 1.99 1.36
CA ASP A 290 -1.05 2.49 2.10
C ASP A 290 -0.26 3.51 1.24
N GLU A 291 -0.10 3.24 -0.06
CA GLU A 291 0.58 4.14 -1.00
C GLU A 291 -0.23 5.41 -1.26
N ILE A 292 -1.53 5.27 -1.52
CA ILE A 292 -2.39 6.40 -1.91
C ILE A 292 -2.71 7.31 -0.72
N PHE A 293 -3.11 6.73 0.42
CA PHE A 293 -3.57 7.47 1.59
C PHE A 293 -2.48 7.75 2.62
N GLY A 294 -1.34 7.07 2.54
CA GLY A 294 -0.32 7.07 3.58
C GLY A 294 -0.66 6.06 4.67
N ARG A 295 0.33 5.23 5.04
CA ARG A 295 0.17 4.14 6.02
C ARG A 295 -0.26 4.66 7.39
N GLU A 296 0.22 5.84 7.77
CA GLU A 296 -0.13 6.52 9.02
C GLU A 296 -1.61 6.89 9.11
N ASN A 297 -2.30 7.02 7.97
CA ASN A 297 -3.71 7.38 7.92
C ASN A 297 -4.66 6.17 7.96
N PHE A 298 -4.11 4.96 8.10
CA PHE A 298 -4.88 3.74 8.32
C PHE A 298 -5.58 3.79 9.68
N ILE A 299 -6.90 3.57 9.68
CA ILE A 299 -7.71 3.59 10.91
C ILE A 299 -7.82 2.18 11.47
N CYS A 300 -8.43 1.27 10.70
CA CYS A 300 -8.66 -0.11 11.12
C CYS A 300 -9.07 -1.01 9.95
N CYS A 301 -9.08 -2.31 10.21
CA CYS A 301 -9.76 -3.31 9.40
C CYS A 301 -10.95 -3.82 10.20
N ILE A 302 -12.16 -3.66 9.67
CA ILE A 302 -13.39 -4.16 10.30
C ILE A 302 -13.73 -5.49 9.65
N THR A 303 -13.93 -6.53 10.44
CA THR A 303 -14.39 -7.83 9.96
C THR A 303 -15.88 -7.98 10.24
N CYS A 304 -16.67 -8.20 9.18
CA CYS A 304 -18.10 -8.43 9.27
C CYS A 304 -18.42 -9.89 8.98
N LYS A 305 -19.16 -10.54 9.88
CA LYS A 305 -19.64 -11.89 9.67
C LYS A 305 -20.84 -11.87 8.72
N VAL A 306 -20.65 -12.41 7.52
CA VAL A 306 -21.66 -12.43 6.45
C VAL A 306 -22.37 -13.78 6.31
N LYS A 307 -21.77 -14.87 6.80
CA LYS A 307 -22.36 -16.22 6.72
C LYS A 307 -22.42 -16.89 8.09
N SER A 308 -23.45 -17.73 8.28
CA SER A 308 -23.67 -18.53 9.47
C SER A 308 -23.50 -20.02 9.16
N ALA A 309 -22.99 -20.81 10.11
CA ALA A 309 -22.75 -22.24 9.93
C ALA A 309 -24.02 -23.08 9.61
N GLY A 310 -25.23 -22.54 9.81
CA GLY A 310 -26.48 -23.27 9.58
C GLY A 310 -26.91 -23.44 8.11
N GLY A 311 -26.15 -22.90 7.15
CA GLY A 311 -26.44 -23.00 5.70
C GLY A 311 -25.60 -24.04 4.95
N LEU A 312 -25.03 -25.03 5.65
CA LEU A 312 -24.15 -26.05 5.07
C LEU A 312 -24.95 -27.10 4.29
N THR A 313 -24.72 -27.21 2.98
CA THR A 313 -24.72 -28.52 2.33
C THR A 313 -23.48 -29.27 2.84
N THR A 314 -23.68 -30.50 3.30
CA THR A 314 -22.81 -31.31 4.17
C THR A 314 -21.40 -31.68 3.65
N ASP A 315 -20.86 -31.03 2.62
CA ASP A 315 -19.70 -31.52 1.86
C ASP A 315 -18.50 -30.54 1.80
N THR A 316 -18.19 -29.82 2.88
CA THR A 316 -16.94 -29.04 2.96
C THR A 316 -16.02 -29.58 4.04
N GLU A 317 -14.96 -30.29 3.65
CA GLU A 317 -13.91 -30.83 4.53
C GLU A 317 -12.86 -29.78 4.98
N MET A 318 -13.07 -28.47 4.71
CA MET A 318 -12.06 -27.40 4.89
C MET A 318 -12.57 -26.17 5.65
N PHE A 319 -11.68 -25.21 5.90
CA PHE A 319 -11.97 -23.90 6.51
C PHE A 319 -13.09 -23.17 5.76
N PHE A 320 -14.04 -22.60 6.51
CA PHE A 320 -15.20 -21.92 5.96
C PHE A 320 -15.02 -20.41 6.02
N ASP A 321 -15.01 -19.78 4.85
CA ASP A 321 -15.06 -18.32 4.77
C ASP A 321 -16.47 -17.82 5.14
N CYS A 322 -16.54 -17.08 6.24
CA CYS A 322 -17.77 -16.48 6.75
C CYS A 322 -17.69 -14.97 6.94
N ALA A 323 -16.62 -14.34 6.48
CA ALA A 323 -16.30 -12.97 6.84
C ALA A 323 -15.92 -12.13 5.62
N GLU A 324 -16.34 -10.87 5.65
CA GLU A 324 -15.87 -9.85 4.72
C GLU A 324 -15.16 -8.75 5.50
N ASN A 325 -14.22 -8.09 4.85
CA ASN A 325 -13.37 -7.10 5.48
C ASN A 325 -13.64 -5.71 4.90
N PHE A 326 -13.64 -4.71 5.78
CA PHE A 326 -13.65 -3.30 5.41
C PHE A 326 -12.30 -2.71 5.78
N ILE A 327 -11.58 -2.23 4.78
CA ILE A 327 -10.34 -1.48 4.99
C ILE A 327 -10.70 -0.01 5.12
N VAL A 328 -10.33 0.59 6.25
CA VAL A 328 -10.74 1.95 6.62
C VAL A 328 -9.54 2.88 6.70
N TYR A 329 -9.59 3.98 5.95
CA TYR A 329 -8.58 5.04 5.95
C TYR A 329 -9.21 6.40 6.19
N SER A 330 -8.45 7.28 6.82
CA SER A 330 -8.71 8.72 6.83
C SER A 330 -7.96 9.39 5.68
N LYS A 331 -8.37 10.61 5.31
CA LYS A 331 -7.52 11.48 4.49
C LYS A 331 -6.33 12.03 5.28
N SER A 332 -6.59 12.46 6.50
CA SER A 332 -5.59 12.87 7.50
C SER A 332 -6.05 12.43 8.88
N ILE A 333 -5.27 11.56 9.51
CA ILE A 333 -5.62 11.02 10.83
C ILE A 333 -5.59 12.10 11.92
N ASP A 334 -4.71 13.10 11.78
CA ASP A 334 -4.57 14.21 12.72
C ASP A 334 -5.75 15.18 12.68
N SER A 335 -6.43 15.27 11.53
CA SER A 335 -7.59 16.15 11.33
C SER A 335 -8.92 15.46 11.65
N LEU A 336 -8.87 14.17 12.02
CA LEU A 336 -10.02 13.31 12.05
C LEU A 336 -10.94 13.60 13.24
N GLN A 337 -12.22 13.78 12.93
CA GLN A 337 -13.25 14.06 13.94
C GLN A 337 -14.30 12.96 13.95
N TYR A 338 -14.49 12.36 15.12
CA TYR A 338 -15.50 11.33 15.36
C TYR A 338 -16.51 11.79 16.39
N ASN A 339 -17.78 11.45 16.15
CA ASN A 339 -18.80 11.49 17.19
C ASN A 339 -18.58 10.31 18.13
N SER A 340 -18.21 10.57 19.38
CA SER A 340 -18.04 9.52 20.38
C SER A 340 -19.40 9.01 20.86
N ILE A 341 -19.70 7.75 20.61
CA ILE A 341 -20.82 7.05 21.26
C ILE A 341 -20.24 6.31 22.46
N LYS A 342 -20.60 6.75 23.68
CA LYS A 342 -20.22 6.03 24.90
C LYS A 342 -21.10 4.78 25.04
N ILE A 343 -20.53 3.61 24.82
CA ILE A 343 -21.20 2.35 25.12
C ILE A 343 -21.05 2.10 26.62
N GLN A 344 -22.17 2.03 27.34
CA GLN A 344 -22.15 1.53 28.72
C GLN A 344 -21.90 0.02 28.67
N THR A 345 -20.70 -0.40 29.05
CA THR A 345 -20.42 -1.82 29.27
C THR A 345 -20.93 -2.22 30.65
N GLU A 346 -21.82 -3.21 30.70
CA GLU A 346 -22.08 -3.92 31.96
C GLU A 346 -20.77 -4.56 32.42
N VAL A 347 -20.37 -4.26 33.65
CA VAL A 347 -19.25 -4.95 34.29
C VAL A 347 -19.73 -6.37 34.57
N ILE A 348 -19.31 -7.32 33.74
CA ILE A 348 -19.46 -8.74 34.07
C ILE A 348 -18.48 -9.02 35.21
N ASN A 349 -18.94 -8.87 36.45
CA ASN A 349 -18.20 -9.35 37.61
C ASN A 349 -18.09 -10.87 37.46
N ALA A 350 -16.87 -11.37 37.32
CA ALA A 350 -16.60 -12.80 37.41
C ALA A 350 -17.04 -13.27 38.80
N SER A 351 -18.08 -14.10 38.84
CA SER A 351 -18.62 -14.75 40.04
C SER A 351 -17.72 -15.87 40.54
#